data_AF-A0A085FCL8-F1
#
_entry.id   AF-A0A085FCL8-F1
#
_cell.length_a   1.000
_cell.length_b   1.000
_cell.length_c   1.000
_cell.angle_alpha   90.00
_cell.angle_beta   90.00
_cell.angle_gamma   90.00
#
_symmetry.space_group_name_H-M   'P 1'
#
loop_
_entity.id
_entity.type
_entity.pdbx_description
1 polymer ?
#
loop_
_entity_poly.entity_id
_entity_poly.type
_entity_poly.pdbx_seq_one_letter_code
_entity_poly.pdbx_strand_id
1 'polypeptide(L)'
;MFRVLRWLALLTLLLLPQPALGQEAEEGTCYALGGQDICIAELNYRADVCAAIAAYARHWSLPEGFFARLIWQESRFDPSAPQQLSPER
;
A
#
# COMPACT_ATOMS: atom_id res chain seq x y z
N MET A 1 41.87 31.89 -8.27
CA MET A 1 40.70 31.56 -9.12
C MET A 1 40.11 30.17 -8.83
N PHE A 2 40.90 29.08 -8.89
CA PHE A 2 40.41 27.70 -8.69
C PHE A 2 39.71 27.40 -7.35
N ARG A 3 40.10 28.07 -6.25
CA ARG A 3 39.44 27.90 -4.94
C ARG A 3 38.01 28.44 -4.94
N VAL A 4 37.76 29.58 -5.56
CA VAL A 4 36.42 30.21 -5.63
C VAL A 4 35.47 29.36 -6.50
N LEU A 5 35.99 28.82 -7.61
CA LEU A 5 35.20 27.97 -8.51
C LEU A 5 34.76 26.65 -7.83
N ARG A 6 35.61 26.07 -6.98
CA ARG A 6 35.29 24.88 -6.18
C ARG A 6 34.19 25.13 -5.13
N TRP A 7 34.20 26.29 -4.49
CA TRP A 7 33.20 26.67 -3.50
C TRP A 7 31.85 26.97 -4.13
N LEU A 8 31.83 27.65 -5.29
CA LEU A 8 30.61 27.86 -6.06
C LEU A 8 29.99 26.53 -6.50
N ALA A 9 30.80 25.59 -6.99
CA ALA A 9 30.34 24.25 -7.39
C ALA A 9 29.72 23.47 -6.20
N LEU A 10 30.35 23.53 -5.02
CA LEU A 10 29.84 22.91 -3.79
C LEU A 10 28.52 23.56 -3.33
N LEU A 11 28.43 24.89 -3.37
CA LEU A 11 27.21 25.62 -3.03
C LEU A 11 26.06 25.28 -3.99
N THR A 12 26.32 25.19 -5.29
CA THR A 12 25.31 24.75 -6.27
C THR A 12 24.87 23.31 -6.05
N LEU A 13 25.78 22.42 -5.64
CA LEU A 13 25.44 21.02 -5.34
C LEU A 13 24.56 20.90 -4.08
N LEU A 14 24.75 21.80 -3.11
CA LEU A 14 24.01 21.82 -1.85
C LEU A 14 22.63 22.46 -1.97
N LEU A 15 22.44 23.36 -2.95
CA LEU A 15 21.16 24.02 -3.23
C LEU A 15 20.30 23.30 -4.28
N LEU A 16 20.82 22.26 -4.95
CA LEU A 16 20.01 21.44 -5.84
C LEU A 16 18.95 20.69 -5.01
N PRO A 17 17.68 20.68 -5.45
CA PRO A 17 16.65 19.87 -4.81
C PRO A 17 17.10 18.42 -4.82
N GLN A 18 17.32 17.87 -3.63
CA GLN A 18 17.64 16.45 -3.49
C GLN A 18 16.39 15.69 -3.93
N PRO A 19 16.52 14.69 -4.81
CA PRO A 19 15.43 13.74 -4.98
C PRO A 19 15.25 13.05 -3.63
N ALA A 20 14.19 13.42 -2.91
CA ALA A 20 13.73 12.62 -1.81
C ALA A 20 13.33 11.27 -2.42
N LEU A 21 14.17 10.25 -2.28
CA LEU A 21 13.73 8.85 -2.36
C LEU A 21 12.91 8.52 -1.09
N GLY A 22 11.97 9.40 -0.75
CA GLY A 22 10.81 9.04 0.04
C GLY A 22 9.78 8.67 -1.00
N GLN A 23 9.52 7.37 -1.14
CA GLN A 23 8.32 6.92 -1.83
C GLN A 23 7.17 7.73 -1.22
N GLU A 24 6.48 8.51 -2.03
CA GLU A 24 5.17 9.02 -1.66
C GLU A 24 4.36 7.76 -1.36
N ALA A 25 4.19 7.47 -0.07
CA ALA A 25 3.37 6.35 0.35
C ALA A 25 1.97 6.70 -0.14
N GLU A 26 1.62 6.15 -1.30
CA GLU A 26 0.27 6.17 -1.86
C GLU A 26 -0.67 5.90 -0.68
N GLU A 27 -1.49 6.88 -0.30
CA GLU A 27 -2.36 6.80 0.88
C GLU A 27 -3.24 5.56 0.76
N GLY A 28 -2.86 4.51 1.49
CA GLY A 28 -3.48 3.21 1.40
C GLY A 28 -3.45 2.50 2.73
N THR A 29 -4.51 1.74 3.02
CA THR A 29 -4.57 0.97 4.26
C THR A 29 -3.82 -0.34 4.06
N CYS A 30 -2.81 -0.58 4.90
CA CYS A 30 -1.94 -1.75 4.81
C CYS A 30 -2.16 -2.73 5.96
N TYR A 31 -2.08 -4.03 5.66
CA TYR A 31 -2.20 -5.12 6.62
C TYR A 31 -1.08 -6.14 6.42
N ALA A 32 -0.49 -6.62 7.50
CA ALA A 32 0.53 -7.67 7.45
C ALA A 32 -0.12 -9.05 7.25
N LEU A 33 0.39 -9.83 6.28
CA LEU A 33 -0.05 -11.19 5.99
C LEU A 33 1.15 -12.11 5.76
N GLY A 34 1.54 -12.90 6.77
CA GLY A 34 2.66 -13.84 6.60
C GLY A 34 4.02 -13.18 6.33
N GLY A 35 4.26 -11.98 6.87
CA GLY A 35 5.52 -11.25 6.74
C GLY A 35 5.64 -10.32 5.52
N GLN A 36 4.57 -10.16 4.75
CA GLN A 36 4.45 -9.20 3.65
C GLN A 36 3.27 -8.26 3.92
N ASP A 37 3.40 -7.01 3.52
CA ASP A 37 2.32 -6.02 3.63
C ASP A 37 1.43 -6.07 2.40
N ILE A 38 0.11 -6.10 2.63
CA ILE A 38 -0.93 -6.00 1.62
C ILE A 38 -1.61 -4.65 1.80
N CYS A 39 -1.43 -3.75 0.83
CA CYS A 39 -1.95 -2.40 0.87
C CYS A 39 -3.07 -2.20 -0.16
N ILE A 40 -4.07 -1.39 0.21
CA ILE A 40 -5.15 -0.96 -0.66
C ILE A 40 -5.14 0.56 -0.73
N ALA A 41 -4.72 1.12 -1.87
CA ALA A 41 -4.70 2.55 -2.13
C ALA A 41 -5.98 3.00 -2.85
N GLU A 42 -6.47 4.21 -2.56
CA GLU A 42 -7.69 4.74 -3.18
C GLU A 42 -7.56 4.88 -4.71
N LEU A 43 -6.39 5.31 -5.19
CA LEU A 43 -6.09 5.49 -6.61
C LEU A 43 -6.21 4.17 -7.41
N ASN A 44 -5.86 3.05 -6.79
CA ASN A 44 -5.84 1.72 -7.41
C ASN A 44 -6.80 0.73 -6.73
N TYR A 45 -7.81 1.22 -6.01
CA TYR A 45 -8.63 0.48 -5.06
C TYR A 45 -9.10 -0.88 -5.59
N ARG A 46 -9.65 -0.91 -6.80
CA ARG A 46 -10.15 -2.16 -7.42
C ARG A 46 -9.03 -3.18 -7.65
N ALA A 47 -7.89 -2.74 -8.19
CA ALA A 47 -6.78 -3.63 -8.49
C ALA A 47 -6.19 -4.18 -7.18
N ASP A 48 -6.02 -3.32 -6.19
CA ASP A 48 -5.44 -3.68 -4.90
C ASP A 48 -6.36 -4.60 -4.10
N VAL A 49 -7.68 -4.34 -4.08
CA VAL A 49 -8.67 -5.22 -3.44
C VAL A 49 -8.67 -6.60 -4.09
N CYS A 50 -8.62 -6.69 -5.42
CA CYS A 50 -8.52 -7.98 -6.11
C CYS A 50 -7.22 -8.72 -5.73
N ALA A 51 -6.09 -8.01 -5.72
CA ALA A 51 -4.80 -8.59 -5.32
C ALA A 51 -4.81 -9.06 -3.86
N ALA A 52 -5.43 -8.28 -2.96
CA ALA A 52 -5.59 -8.61 -1.55
C ALA A 52 -6.44 -9.87 -1.38
N ILE A 53 -7.63 -9.94 -1.99
CA ILE A 53 -8.50 -11.12 -1.96
C ILE A 53 -7.73 -12.37 -2.39
N ALA A 54 -6.98 -12.29 -3.48
CA ALA A 54 -6.19 -13.41 -3.97
C ALA A 54 -5.06 -13.79 -2.99
N ALA A 55 -4.37 -12.82 -2.38
CA ALA A 55 -3.33 -13.07 -1.39
C ALA A 55 -3.88 -13.76 -0.12
N TYR A 56 -4.98 -13.26 0.45
CA TYR A 56 -5.63 -13.86 1.61
C TYR A 56 -6.20 -15.25 1.31
N ALA A 57 -6.85 -15.44 0.15
CA ALA A 57 -7.35 -16.74 -0.26
C ALA A 57 -6.22 -17.77 -0.34
N ARG A 58 -5.09 -17.43 -0.98
CA ARG A 58 -3.92 -18.32 -1.06
C ARG A 58 -3.33 -18.62 0.32
N HIS A 59 -3.17 -17.60 1.17
CA HIS A 59 -2.58 -17.77 2.50
C HIS A 59 -3.36 -18.80 3.34
N TRP A 60 -4.69 -18.77 3.26
CA TRP A 60 -5.57 -19.68 3.99
C TRP A 60 -6.04 -20.90 3.18
N SER A 61 -5.44 -21.15 2.02
CA SER A 61 -5.80 -22.28 1.13
C SER A 61 -7.29 -22.34 0.76
N LEU A 62 -7.92 -21.17 0.57
CA LEU A 62 -9.30 -21.04 0.12
C LEU A 62 -9.36 -20.87 -1.41
N PRO A 63 -10.37 -21.43 -2.09
CA PRO A 63 -10.62 -21.09 -3.49
C PRO A 63 -10.93 -19.59 -3.60
N GLU A 64 -10.20 -18.86 -4.45
CA GLU A 64 -10.30 -17.40 -4.56
C GLU A 64 -11.73 -16.93 -4.86
N GLY A 65 -12.40 -17.56 -5.84
CA GLY A 65 -13.77 -17.23 -6.19
C GLY A 65 -14.80 -17.58 -5.10
N PHE A 66 -14.48 -18.52 -4.20
CA PHE A 66 -15.31 -18.77 -3.02
C PHE A 66 -15.11 -17.66 -1.98
N PHE A 67 -13.85 -17.33 -1.66
CA PHE A 67 -13.52 -16.29 -0.69
C PHE A 67 -14.08 -14.92 -1.10
N ALA A 68 -13.94 -14.54 -2.37
CA ALA A 68 -14.51 -13.30 -2.89
C ALA A 68 -16.04 -13.23 -2.69
N ARG A 69 -16.76 -14.32 -3.00
CA ARG A 69 -18.22 -14.37 -2.82
C ARG A 69 -18.63 -14.27 -1.36
N LEU A 70 -17.88 -14.92 -0.47
CA LEU A 70 -18.13 -14.87 0.98
C LEU A 70 -18.00 -13.44 1.50
N ILE A 71 -16.91 -12.73 1.14
CA ILE A 71 -16.72 -11.31 1.49
C ILE A 71 -17.92 -10.47 1.01
N TRP A 72 -18.32 -10.63 -0.26
CA TRP A 72 -19.43 -9.87 -0.85
C TRP A 72 -20.80 -10.14 -0.18
N GLN A 73 -21.03 -11.36 0.31
CA GLN A 73 -22.25 -11.72 1.03
C GLN A 73 -22.31 -11.05 2.42
N GLU A 74 -21.20 -11.07 3.16
CA GLU A 74 -21.10 -10.48 4.50
C GLU A 74 -21.14 -8.95 4.46
N SER A 75 -20.53 -8.32 3.45
CA SER A 75 -20.51 -6.87 3.31
C SER A 75 -21.82 -6.28 2.76
N ARG A 76 -22.83 -7.12 2.44
CA ARG A 76 -24.08 -6.72 1.76
C ARG A 76 -23.85 -5.94 0.47
N PHE A 77 -22.77 -6.25 -0.26
CA PHE A 77 -22.36 -5.52 -1.47
C PHE A 77 -21.85 -4.09 -1.27
N ASP A 78 -21.47 -3.71 -0.05
CA ASP A 78 -20.82 -2.42 0.21
C ASP A 78 -19.28 -2.60 0.30
N PRO A 79 -18.50 -2.06 -0.65
CA PRO A 79 -17.03 -2.11 -0.60
C PRO A 79 -16.43 -1.27 0.54
N SER A 80 -17.19 -0.29 1.06
CA SER A 80 -16.81 0.56 2.19
C SER A 80 -17.41 0.09 3.52
N ALA A 81 -17.90 -1.15 3.59
CA ALA A 81 -18.45 -1.72 4.81
C ALA A 81 -17.45 -1.60 5.97
N PRO A 82 -17.89 -1.09 7.14
CA PRO A 82 -17.01 -0.97 8.29
C PRO A 82 -16.56 -2.36 8.76
N GLN A 83 -15.29 -2.46 9.15
CA GLN A 83 -14.76 -3.65 9.77
C GLN A 83 -15.45 -3.86 11.11
N GLN A 84 -16.25 -4.91 11.24
CA GLN A 84 -16.83 -5.32 12.51
C GLN A 84 -15.71 -5.93 13.36
N LEU A 85 -15.11 -5.15 14.25
CA LEU A 85 -14.14 -5.65 15.22
C LEU A 85 -14.88 -6.56 16.22
N SER A 86 -14.91 -7.87 15.95
CA SER A 86 -15.39 -8.84 16.94
C SER A 86 -14.32 -9.00 18.02
N PRO A 87 -14.60 -8.72 19.31
CA PRO A 87 -13.67 -9.11 20.37
C PRO A 87 -13.47 -10.63 20.32
N GLU A 88 -12.22 -11.07 20.43
CA GLU A 88 -11.83 -12.48 20.40
C GLU A 88 -12.71 -13.31 21.34
N ARG A 89 -13.20 -14.45 20.84
CA ARG A 89 -13.90 -15.48 21.63
C ARG A 89 -12.98 -16.67 21.81
#